data_AF-A0A8T6MPB8-F1
#
_entry.id   AF-A0A8T6MPB8-F1
#
_cell.length_a   1.000
_cell.length_b   1.000
_cell.length_c   1.000
_cell.angle_alpha   90.00
_cell.angle_beta   90.00
_cell.angle_gamma   90.00
#
_symmetry.space_group_name_H-M   'P 1'
#
loop_
_entity.id
_entity.type
_entity.pdbx_description
1 polymer ?
#
loop_
_entity_poly.entity_id
_entity_poly.type
_entity_poly.pdbx_seq_one_letter_code
_entity_poly.pdbx_strand_id
1 'polypeptide(L)' 'MAKCAECDSDISIPSDAVEGELVTCPDCGASFEIIKSSGGFGLKPAQSVGEDWGQ' A
#
# COMPACT_ATOMS: atom_id res chain seq x y z
N MET A 1 8.23 3.59 7.79
CA MET A 1 7.87 2.17 8.04
C MET A 1 6.39 2.16 8.34
N ALA A 2 5.63 1.34 7.63
CA ALA A 2 4.19 1.16 7.87
C ALA A 2 3.92 -0.31 8.15
N LYS A 3 2.84 -0.64 8.86
CA LYS A 3 2.46 -2.03 9.13
C LYS A 3 1.52 -2.53 8.03
N CYS A 4 1.75 -3.76 7.59
CA CYS A 4 0.80 -4.49 6.76
C CYS A 4 -0.45 -4.82 7.59
N ALA A 5 -1.63 -4.43 7.10
CA ALA A 5 -2.90 -4.74 7.77
C ALA A 5 -3.31 -6.23 7.65
N GLU A 6 -2.69 -6.99 6.75
CA GLU A 6 -3.05 -8.38 6.46
C GLU A 6 -2.23 -9.41 7.24
N CYS A 7 -0.94 -9.12 7.50
CA CYS A 7 -0.02 -10.06 8.14
C CYS A 7 0.85 -9.43 9.23
N ASP A 8 0.57 -8.18 9.63
CA ASP A 8 1.31 -7.42 10.64
C ASP A 8 2.82 -7.28 10.39
N SER A 9 3.30 -7.55 9.17
CA SER A 9 4.72 -7.38 8.81
C SER A 9 5.05 -5.93 8.49
N ASP A 10 6.33 -5.58 8.56
CA ASP A 10 6.81 -4.22 8.34
C ASP A 10 7.00 -3.95 6.84
N ILE A 11 6.35 -2.89 6.35
CA ILE A 11 6.45 -2.42 4.98
C ILE A 11 7.36 -1.18 4.94
N SER A 12 8.43 -1.30 4.15
CA SER A 12 9.35 -0.20 3.88
C SER A 12 8.78 0.69 2.76
N ILE A 13 8.41 1.92 3.13
CA ILE A 13 8.00 2.94 2.17
C ILE A 13 9.28 3.66 1.68
N PRO A 14 9.57 3.68 0.37
CA PRO A 14 10.75 4.37 -0.16
C PRO A 14 10.67 5.88 0.10
N SER A 15 11.81 6.54 0.25
CA SER A 15 11.86 7.98 0.52
C SER A 15 11.39 8.84 -0.65
N ASP A 16 11.44 8.30 -1.87
CA ASP A 16 10.96 8.93 -3.10
C ASP A 16 9.50 8.56 -3.41
N ALA A 17 8.83 7.85 -2.50
CA ALA A 17 7.44 7.45 -2.67
C ALA A 17 6.51 8.64 -2.93
N VAL A 18 5.55 8.44 -3.82
CA VAL A 18 4.53 9.43 -4.16
C VAL A 18 3.15 8.97 -3.67
N GLU A 19 2.29 9.91 -3.30
CA GLU A 19 0.89 9.62 -3.02
C GLU A 19 0.21 8.97 -4.24
N GLY A 20 -0.53 7.89 -4.04
CA GLY A 20 -1.15 7.09 -5.08
C GLY A 20 -0.26 5.96 -5.63
N GLU A 21 1.00 5.89 -5.24
CA GLU A 21 1.87 4.78 -5.64
C GLU A 21 1.46 3.47 -4.94
N LEU A 22 1.59 2.36 -5.67
CA LEU A 22 1.31 1.02 -5.15
C LEU A 22 2.58 0.39 -4.58
N VAL A 23 2.45 -0.19 -3.39
CA VAL A 23 3.50 -0.91 -2.67
C VAL A 23 2.95 -2.27 -2.26
N THR A 24 3.76 -3.31 -2.48
CA THR A 24 3.40 -4.68 -2.12
C THR A 24 4.11 -5.09 -0.84
N CYS A 25 3.39 -5.75 0.07
CA CYS A 25 3.98 -6.36 1.25
C CYS A 25 4.90 -7.52 0.82
N PRO A 26 6.19 -7.52 1.22
CA PRO A 26 7.12 -8.56 0.82
C PRO A 26 6.82 -9.94 1.47
N ASP A 27 6.08 -9.96 2.58
CA ASP A 27 5.78 -11.18 3.33
C ASP A 27 4.52 -11.90 2.84
N CYS A 28 3.42 -11.18 2.61
CA CYS A 28 2.13 -11.80 2.24
C CYS A 28 1.69 -11.52 0.79
N GLY A 29 2.37 -10.59 0.09
CA GLY A 29 2.01 -10.21 -1.28
C GLY A 29 0.80 -9.28 -1.40
N ALA A 30 0.22 -8.80 -0.30
CA ALA A 30 -0.88 -7.85 -0.34
C ALA A 30 -0.42 -6.49 -0.90
N SER A 31 -1.25 -5.87 -1.73
CA SER A 31 -0.99 -4.56 -2.34
C SER A 31 -1.65 -3.45 -1.55
N PHE A 32 -0.93 -2.35 -1.37
CA PHE A 32 -1.37 -1.15 -0.68
C PHE A 32 -1.09 0.09 -1.52
N GLU A 33 -1.94 1.10 -1.41
CA GLU A 33 -1.72 2.41 -2.00
C GLU A 33 -1.20 3.38 -0.94
N ILE A 34 -0.19 4.16 -1.30
CA ILE A 34 0.42 5.19 -0.45
C ILE A 34 -0.51 6.41 -0.38
N ILE A 35 -0.84 6.84 0.84
CA ILE A 35 -1.66 8.03 1.10
C ILE A 35 -0.92 9.04 1.97
N LYS A 36 -1.15 10.34 1.81
CA LYS A 36 -0.68 11.32 2.80
C LYS A 36 -1.49 11.23 4.09
N SER A 37 -0.79 11.27 5.20
CA SER A 37 -1.33 11.36 6.55
C SER A 37 -0.70 12.56 7.27
N SER A 38 -1.30 12.96 8.39
CA SER A 38 -0.98 14.20 9.15
C SER A 38 0.51 14.36 9.50
N GLY A 39 1.30 13.28 9.49
CA GLY A 39 2.74 13.30 9.78
C GLY A 39 3.63 12.52 8.80
N GLY A 40 3.15 12.18 7.59
CA GLY A 40 3.94 11.43 6.61
C GLY A 40 3.10 10.60 5.65
N PHE A 41 3.60 9.42 5.29
CA PHE A 41 2.91 8.46 4.44
C PHE A 41 2.19 7.38 5.25
N GLY A 42 0.95 7.09 4.89
CA GLY A 42 0.17 5.94 5.35
C GLY A 42 -0.07 4.95 4.21
N LEU A 43 -0.62 3.79 4.55
CA LEU A 43 -1.02 2.75 3.60
C LEU A 43 -2.53 2.51 3.72
N LYS A 44 -3.22 2.45 2.59
CA LYS A 44 -4.56 1.87 2.50
C LYS A 44 -4.50 0.60 1.65
N PRO A 45 -5.35 -0.41 1.88
CA PRO A 45 -5.46 -1.55 0.98
C PRO A 45 -5.67 -1.04 -0.44
N ALA A 46 -4.82 -1.48 -1.38
CA ALA A 46 -5.03 -1.19 -2.77
C ALA A 46 -6.34 -1.86 -3.16
N GLN A 47 -7.15 -1.18 -3.97
CA GLN A 47 -8.33 -1.84 -4.50
C GLN A 47 -7.84 -3.01 -5.35
N SER A 48 -8.18 -4.24 -4.94
CA SER A 48 -8.14 -5.38 -5.85
C SER A 48 -8.97 -4.94 -7.05
N VAL A 49 -8.36 -4.87 -8.23
CA VAL A 49 -9.03 -4.69 -9.52
C VAL A 49 -10.37 -5.40 -9.41
N GLY A 50 -11.45 -4.61 -9.29
CA GLY A 50 -12.79 -5.19 -9.36
C GLY A 50 -12.83 -5.97 -10.67
N GLU A 51 -13.58 -7.07 -10.73
CA GLU A 51 -13.69 -7.92 -11.91
C GLU A 51 -14.23 -7.20 -13.19
N ASP A 52 -14.24 -5.87 -13.21
CA ASP A 52 -14.79 -4.98 -14.21
C ASP A 52 -13.76 -3.93 -14.71
N TRP A 53 -12.45 -4.21 -14.60
CA TRP A 53 -11.45 -3.48 -15.39
C TRP A 53 -11.46 -4.01 -16.83
N GLY A 54 -12.53 -3.71 -17.56
CA GLY A 54 -12.70 -4.05 -18.97
C GLY A 54 -14.01 -4.77 -19.26
N GLN A 55 -15.05 -3.99 -19.56
CA GLN A 55 -15.95 -4.31 -20.65
C GLN A 55 -15.74 -3.32 -21.80
#